data_AF-A0A959PEH9-F1
#
_entry.id   AF-A0A959PEH9-F1
#
_cell.length_a   1.000
_cell.length_b   1.000
_cell.length_c   1.000
_cell.angle_alpha   90.00
_cell.angle_beta   90.00
_cell.angle_gamma   90.00
#
_symmetry.space_group_name_H-M   'P 1'
#
loop_
_entity.id
_entity.type
_entity.pdbx_description
1 polymer ?
#
loop_
_entity_poly.entity_id
_entity_poly.type
_entity_poly.pdbx_seq_one_letter_code
_entity_poly.pdbx_strand_id
1 'polypeptide(L)'
;GKYETQYHHMSKRAVKTGDHVRQGEVIGYVGSTGLATGPHVCFRFWKNGEQVDHLKEKFPPSIPVHEQNRTQFQLDVQDYLKQMDAALPTHPADSLAVDL
;
A
#
# COMPACT_ATOMS: atom_id res chain seq x y z
N GLY A 1 -8.62 -9.56 3.25
CA GLY A 1 -8.27 -9.50 4.69
C GLY A 1 -7.67 -8.15 4.96
N LYS A 2 -7.89 -7.59 6.16
CA LYS A 2 -7.33 -6.28 6.51
C LYS A 2 -5.93 -6.51 7.10
N TYR A 3 -4.93 -5.91 6.47
CA TYR A 3 -3.56 -5.89 6.96
C TYR A 3 -3.26 -4.52 7.55
N GLU A 4 -2.48 -4.50 8.62
CA GLU A 4 -1.99 -3.28 9.24
C GLU A 4 -0.50 -3.43 9.55
N THR A 5 0.28 -2.38 9.33
CA THR A 5 1.72 -2.38 9.59
C THR A 5 2.08 -1.25 10.54
N GLN A 6 3.06 -1.50 11.40
CA GLN A 6 3.58 -0.50 12.31
C GLN A 6 5.10 -0.42 12.19
N TYR A 7 5.61 0.80 12.27
CA TYR A 7 7.02 1.13 12.12
C TYR A 7 7.43 1.99 13.31
N HIS A 8 8.13 1.38 14.27
CA HIS A 8 8.52 2.04 15.51
C HIS A 8 9.96 2.57 15.47
N HIS A 9 10.29 3.38 16.47
CA HIS A 9 11.63 3.96 16.70
C HIS A 9 12.10 4.98 15.65
N MET A 10 11.22 5.53 14.84
CA MET A 10 11.58 6.54 13.84
C MET A 10 12.20 7.80 14.45
N SER A 11 13.22 8.36 13.80
CA SER A 11 13.75 9.69 14.15
C SER A 11 12.82 10.80 13.68
N LYS A 12 12.17 10.62 12.52
CA LYS A 12 11.24 11.58 11.92
C LYS A 12 10.21 10.85 11.07
N ARG A 13 8.95 11.30 11.16
CA ARG A 13 7.86 10.88 10.26
C ARG A 13 7.86 11.76 9.00
N ALA A 14 7.67 11.15 7.84
CA ALA A 14 7.55 11.87 6.56
C ALA A 14 6.09 12.06 6.12
N VAL A 15 5.15 11.33 6.74
CA VAL A 15 3.71 11.37 6.45
C VAL A 15 2.88 11.77 7.66
N LYS A 16 1.61 12.11 7.43
CA LYS A 16 0.62 12.50 8.42
C LYS A 16 -0.56 11.53 8.45
N THR A 17 -1.32 11.56 9.54
CA THR A 17 -2.56 10.79 9.65
C THR A 17 -3.56 11.26 8.59
N GLY A 18 -4.07 10.31 7.80
CA GLY A 18 -4.99 10.57 6.70
C GLY A 18 -4.34 10.54 5.31
N ASP A 19 -3.00 10.58 5.25
CA ASP A 19 -2.29 10.46 3.98
C ASP A 19 -2.45 9.05 3.39
N HIS A 20 -2.68 8.97 2.09
CA HIS A 20 -2.65 7.72 1.33
C HIS A 20 -1.23 7.55 0.77
N VAL A 21 -0.65 6.37 0.99
CA VAL A 21 0.73 6.06 0.57
C VAL A 21 0.76 4.87 -0.38
N ARG A 22 1.72 4.86 -1.30
CA ARG A 22 1.95 3.75 -2.23
C ARG A 22 3.05 2.82 -1.72
N GLN A 23 3.05 1.58 -2.18
CA GLN A 23 4.15 0.66 -1.88
C GLN A 23 5.48 1.24 -2.40
N GLY A 24 6.51 1.26 -1.53
CA GLY A 24 7.82 1.84 -1.85
C GLY A 24 7.96 3.33 -1.48
N GLU A 25 6.87 3.98 -1.09
CA GLU A 25 6.91 5.38 -0.63
C GLU A 25 7.60 5.51 0.74
N VAL A 26 8.38 6.58 0.91
CA VAL A 26 9.09 6.86 2.17
C VAL A 26 8.13 7.47 3.18
N ILE A 27 7.80 6.72 4.23
CA ILE A 27 6.89 7.16 5.30
C ILE A 27 7.61 7.72 6.54
N GLY A 28 8.93 7.55 6.63
CA GLY A 28 9.74 8.03 7.76
C GLY A 28 11.18 7.56 7.71
N TYR A 29 11.96 7.98 8.71
CA TYR A 29 13.40 7.77 8.80
C TYR A 29 13.78 7.00 10.06
N VAL A 30 14.77 6.11 9.93
CA VAL A 30 15.28 5.28 11.05
C VAL A 30 15.75 6.17 12.20
N GLY A 31 15.53 5.71 13.42
CA GLY A 31 16.00 6.36 14.63
C GLY A 31 16.15 5.35 15.77
N SER A 32 16.19 5.87 16.99
CA SER A 32 16.32 5.09 18.23
C SER A 32 15.41 5.65 19.33
N THR A 33 14.23 6.17 18.95
CA THR A 33 13.31 6.79 19.92
C THR A 33 12.57 5.74 20.77
N GLY A 34 12.22 6.10 22.00
CA GLY A 34 11.50 5.20 22.92
C GLY A 34 12.43 4.10 23.48
N LEU A 35 11.87 2.91 23.72
CA LEU A 35 12.64 1.77 24.22
C LEU A 35 13.39 1.08 23.06
N ALA A 36 14.57 1.62 22.71
CA ALA A 36 15.44 1.07 21.69
C ALA A 36 16.90 1.06 22.18
N THR A 37 17.62 -0.03 21.91
CA THR A 37 19.05 -0.17 22.27
C THR A 37 19.99 0.54 21.29
N GLY A 38 19.52 0.84 20.08
CA GLY A 38 20.25 1.55 19.05
C GLY A 38 19.41 1.76 17.79
N PRO A 39 19.95 2.41 16.75
CA PRO A 39 19.18 2.75 15.56
C PRO A 39 18.72 1.53 14.76
N HIS A 40 17.41 1.30 14.70
CA HIS A 40 16.80 0.20 13.94
C HIS A 40 15.32 0.49 13.64
N VAL A 41 14.71 -0.34 12.79
CA VAL A 41 13.25 -0.34 12.58
C VAL A 41 12.66 -1.54 13.32
N CYS A 42 11.74 -1.29 14.25
CA CYS A 42 10.88 -2.34 14.76
C CYS A 42 9.61 -2.38 13.90
N PHE A 43 9.61 -3.32 12.95
CA PHE A 43 8.49 -3.57 12.05
C PHE A 43 7.53 -4.58 12.67
N ARG A 44 6.25 -4.24 12.75
CA ARG A 44 5.19 -5.15 13.20
C ARG A 44 4.15 -5.30 12.12
N PHE A 45 3.71 -6.53 11.91
CA PHE A 45 2.72 -6.87 10.90
C PHE A 45 1.50 -7.49 11.57
N TRP A 46 0.33 -7.03 11.18
CA TRP A 46 -0.94 -7.43 11.75
C TRP A 46 -1.86 -7.94 10.65
N LYS A 47 -2.55 -9.04 10.94
CA LYS A 47 -3.56 -9.64 10.06
C LYS A 47 -4.81 -9.84 10.88
N ASN A 48 -5.90 -9.20 10.46
CA ASN A 48 -7.20 -9.29 11.14
C ASN A 48 -7.13 -8.98 12.66
N GLY A 49 -6.30 -8.00 13.04
CA GLY A 49 -6.16 -7.57 14.44
C GLY A 49 -5.18 -8.40 15.29
N GLU A 50 -4.55 -9.43 14.74
CA GLU A 50 -3.52 -10.22 15.42
C GLU A 50 -2.13 -9.93 14.83
N GLN A 51 -1.12 -9.79 15.69
CA GLN A 51 0.26 -9.62 15.24
C GLN A 51 0.80 -10.98 14.76
N VAL A 52 1.29 -11.02 13.51
CA VAL A 52 1.79 -12.24 12.88
C VAL A 52 3.20 -12.06 12.33
N ASP A 53 3.89 -13.18 12.13
CA ASP A 53 5.21 -13.21 11.48
C ASP A 53 5.05 -13.06 9.96
N HIS A 54 5.31 -11.85 9.46
CA HIS A 54 5.19 -11.51 8.04
C HIS A 54 6.01 -12.42 7.10
N LEU A 55 7.13 -13.00 7.56
CA LEU A 55 7.97 -13.87 6.72
C LEU A 55 7.30 -15.22 6.44
N LYS A 56 6.29 -15.59 7.22
CA LYS A 56 5.51 -16.82 7.04
C LYS A 56 4.20 -16.59 6.27
N GLU A 57 3.85 -15.34 6.01
CA GLU A 57 2.63 -15.00 5.27
C GLU A 57 2.81 -15.29 3.78
N LYS A 58 1.80 -15.95 3.21
CA LYS A 58 1.74 -16.18 1.77
C LYS A 58 1.06 -14.98 1.12
N PHE A 59 1.87 -14.07 0.58
CA PHE A 59 1.37 -12.99 -0.24
C PHE A 59 0.93 -13.54 -1.60
N PRO A 60 -0.20 -13.06 -2.16
CA PRO A 60 -0.52 -13.38 -3.54
C PRO A 60 0.65 -12.93 -4.41
N PRO A 61 1.21 -13.82 -5.26
CA PRO A 61 2.32 -13.44 -6.11
C PRO A 61 1.85 -12.36 -7.07
N SER A 62 2.68 -11.33 -7.26
CA SER A 62 2.46 -10.29 -8.26
C SER A 62 2.81 -10.84 -9.65
N ILE A 63 2.18 -11.94 -10.07
CA ILE A 63 2.32 -12.45 -11.43
C ILE A 63 1.69 -11.37 -12.33
N PRO A 64 2.49 -10.68 -13.17
CA PRO A 64 1.94 -9.68 -14.06
C PRO A 64 0.94 -10.33 -15.01
N VAL A 65 -0.03 -9.56 -15.50
CA VAL A 65 -0.91 -10.01 -16.58
C VAL A 65 -0.03 -10.51 -17.73
N HIS A 66 -0.27 -11.75 -18.17
CA HIS A 66 0.43 -12.36 -19.30
C HIS A 66 0.40 -11.40 -20.50
N GLU A 67 1.53 -11.27 -21.20
CA GLU A 67 1.68 -10.29 -22.29
C GLU A 67 0.58 -10.43 -23.35
N GLN A 68 0.22 -11.67 -23.68
CA GLN A 68 -0.86 -11.99 -24.63
C GLN A 68 -2.24 -11.44 -24.22
N ASN A 69 -2.46 -11.28 -22.91
CA ASN A 69 -3.73 -10.82 -22.35
C ASN A 69 -3.71 -9.32 -21.99
N ARG A 70 -2.57 -8.63 -22.13
CA ARG A 70 -2.45 -7.22 -21.71
C ARG A 70 -3.41 -6.29 -22.43
N THR A 71 -3.51 -6.43 -23.75
CA THR A 71 -4.41 -5.59 -24.57
C THR A 71 -5.86 -5.76 -24.14
N GLN A 72 -6.33 -7.01 -24.00
CA GLN A 72 -7.71 -7.29 -23.59
C GLN A 72 -7.96 -6.79 -22.17
N PHE A 73 -7.03 -7.05 -21.24
CA PHE A 73 -7.11 -6.55 -19.87
C PHE A 73 -7.25 -5.02 -19.83
N GLN A 74 -6.48 -4.29 -20.65
CA GLN A 74 -6.58 -2.83 -20.72
C GLN A 74 -7.92 -2.35 -21.27
N LEU A 75 -8.49 -3.04 -22.25
CA LEU A 75 -9.83 -2.72 -22.76
C LEU A 75 -10.91 -2.94 -21.69
N ASP A 76 -10.85 -4.08 -20.98
CA ASP A 76 -11.79 -4.41 -19.92
C ASP A 76 -11.70 -3.41 -18.77
N VAL A 77 -10.48 -3.04 -18.34
CA VAL A 77 -10.25 -2.02 -17.31
C VAL A 77 -10.87 -0.69 -17.73
N GLN A 78 -10.67 -0.24 -18.96
CA GLN A 78 -11.27 1.02 -19.42
C GLN A 78 -12.80 0.97 -19.45
N ASP A 79 -13.40 -0.16 -19.83
CA ASP A 79 -14.85 -0.30 -19.83
C ASP A 79 -15.42 -0.26 -18.40
N TYR A 80 -14.82 -1.02 -17.48
CA TYR A 80 -15.23 -1.00 -16.07
C TYR A 80 -15.06 0.37 -15.41
N LEU A 81 -13.94 1.06 -15.68
CA LEU A 81 -13.73 2.41 -15.15
C LEU A 81 -14.82 3.38 -15.62
N LYS A 82 -15.20 3.35 -16.90
CA LYS A 82 -16.31 4.17 -17.43
C LYS A 82 -17.63 3.90 -16.71
N GLN A 83 -17.93 2.63 -16.45
CA GLN A 83 -19.16 2.24 -15.73
C GLN A 83 -19.13 2.72 -14.28
N MET A 84 -17.98 2.65 -13.61
CA MET A 84 -17.80 3.09 -12.23
C MET A 84 -17.87 4.62 -12.09
N ASP A 85 -17.22 5.35 -13.00
CA ASP A 85 -17.26 6.82 -13.05
C ASP A 85 -18.67 7.36 -13.30
N ALA A 86 -19.48 6.65 -14.09
CA ALA A 86 -20.88 7.00 -14.32
C ALA A 86 -21.77 6.73 -13.08
N ALA A 87 -21.35 5.85 -12.17
CA ALA A 87 -22.14 5.39 -11.03
C ALA A 87 -21.79 6.09 -9.69
N LEU A 88 -20.64 6.76 -9.60
CA LEU A 88 -20.17 7.40 -8.37
C LEU A 88 -19.99 8.93 -8.54
N PRO A 89 -20.35 9.75 -7.55
CA PRO A 89 -19.96 11.16 -7.56
C PRO A 89 -18.43 11.24 -7.51
N THR A 90 -17.85 11.95 -8.48
CA THR A 90 -16.39 12.08 -8.64
C THR A 90 -15.73 12.58 -7.36
N HIS A 91 -14.89 11.74 -6.75
CA HIS A 91 -14.08 12.14 -5.60
C HIS A 91 -12.80 12.83 -6.12
N PRO A 92 -12.39 13.99 -5.60
CA PRO A 92 -11.25 14.76 -6.11
C PRO A 92 -9.87 14.08 -5.98
N ALA A 93 -9.80 12.83 -5.50
CA ALA A 93 -8.55 12.08 -5.34
C ALA A 93 -8.25 11.13 -6.53
N ASP A 94 -9.23 10.85 -7.39
CA ASP A 94 -9.08 9.88 -8.49
C ASP A 94 -8.33 10.45 -9.72
N SER A 95 -8.04 11.75 -9.75
CA SER A 95 -7.37 12.42 -10.88
C SER A 95 -5.84 12.20 -10.95
N LEU A 96 -5.24 11.40 -10.05
CA LEU A 96 -3.78 11.18 -9.97
C LEU A 96 -3.34 9.73 -10.27
N ALA A 97 -4.22 8.90 -10.83
CA ALA A 97 -3.95 7.49 -11.08
C ALA A 97 -4.07 7.05 -12.56
N VAL A 98 -4.18 7.99 -13.50
CA VAL A 98 -4.23 7.68 -14.94
C VAL A 98 -2.90 8.07 -15.61
N ASP A 99 -1.80 7.46 -15.15
CA ASP A 99 -0.51 7.52 -15.84
C ASP A 99 0.22 6.17 -15.64
N LEU A 100 -0.24 5.14 -16.36
CA LEU A 100 0.51 3.94 -16.76
C LEU A 100 -0.10 3.33 -18.02
#